data_AF-F4S6R8-F1
#
_entry.id   AF-F4S6R8-F1
#
_cell.length_a   1.000
_cell.length_b   1.000
_cell.length_c   1.000
_cell.angle_alpha   90.00
_cell.angle_beta   90.00
_cell.angle_gamma   90.00
#
_symmetry.space_group_name_H-M   'P 1'
#
loop_
_entity.id
_entity.type
_entity.pdbx_description
1 polymer ?
#
loop_
_entity_poly.entity_id
_entity_poly.type
_entity_poly.pdbx_seq_one_letter_code
_entity_poly.pdbx_strand_id
1 'polypeptide(L)'
;QVDASALTTNVAIGERLCFYAWVDKLHEKVGFYFAVQSGGAFDIDWTITDPHDMIVIEGEKERQGDYIFTANAVGEYSFCFHNDMSSFSEKFVDL
;
A
#
# COMPACT_ATOMS: atom_id res chain seq x y z
N GLN A 1 -15.85 -15.54 2.92
CA GLN A 1 -15.92 -14.31 3.73
C GLN A 1 -14.97 -13.34 3.08
N VAL A 2 -15.42 -12.16 2.68
CA VAL A 2 -14.53 -11.12 2.16
C VAL A 2 -14.07 -10.34 3.38
N ASP A 3 -12.76 -10.34 3.64
CA ASP A 3 -12.16 -9.49 4.67
C ASP A 3 -11.73 -8.19 4.02
N ALA A 4 -12.09 -7.07 4.63
CA ALA A 4 -11.81 -5.74 4.12
C ALA A 4 -11.47 -4.84 5.30
N SER A 5 -10.31 -4.20 5.22
CA SER A 5 -9.89 -3.18 6.18
C SER A 5 -9.90 -1.84 5.49
N ALA A 6 -10.47 -0.84 6.16
CA ALA A 6 -10.42 0.55 5.73
C ALA A 6 -9.78 1.39 6.83
N LEU A 7 -8.81 2.22 6.50
CA LEU A 7 -8.06 3.02 7.45
C LEU A 7 -7.55 4.31 6.81
N THR A 8 -7.68 5.42 7.54
CA THR A 8 -6.94 6.65 7.26
C THR A 8 -5.69 6.68 8.11
N THR A 9 -4.53 6.84 7.49
CA THR A 9 -3.24 6.91 8.19
C THR A 9 -2.46 8.17 7.82
N ASN A 10 -1.65 8.61 8.77
CA ASN A 10 -0.60 9.59 8.52
C ASN A 10 0.69 8.86 8.14
N VAL A 11 1.40 9.36 7.12
CA VAL A 11 2.73 8.91 6.72
C VAL A 11 3.70 10.08 6.89
N ALA A 12 4.58 10.00 7.88
CA ALA A 12 5.51 11.08 8.20
C ALA A 12 6.57 11.24 7.10
N ILE A 13 7.29 12.36 7.13
CA ILE A 13 8.34 12.66 6.14
C ILE A 13 9.50 11.67 6.29
N GLY A 14 9.92 11.07 5.18
CA GLY A 14 10.99 10.06 5.16
C GLY A 14 10.58 8.72 5.77
N GLU A 15 9.30 8.54 6.11
CA GLU A 15 8.80 7.31 6.72
C GLU A 15 8.41 6.29 5.64
N ARG A 16 8.55 5.01 6.01
CA ARG A 16 7.92 3.89 5.31
C ARG A 16 6.95 3.22 6.27
N LEU A 17 5.67 3.27 5.94
CA LEU A 17 4.61 2.67 6.73
C LEU A 17 4.02 1.48 5.99
N CYS A 18 3.94 0.31 6.63
CA CYS A 18 3.49 -0.93 6.00
C CYS A 18 2.30 -1.55 6.73
N PHE A 19 1.37 -2.07 5.93
CA PHE A 19 0.22 -2.86 6.34
C PHE A 19 0.38 -4.29 5.84
N TYR A 20 -0.26 -5.24 6.51
CA TYR A 20 -0.07 -6.67 6.23
C TYR A 20 -1.41 -7.37 6.13
N ALA A 21 -1.55 -8.25 5.16
CA ALA A 21 -2.73 -9.09 5.00
C ALA A 21 -2.33 -10.54 4.76
N TRP A 22 -2.97 -11.46 5.48
CA TRP A 22 -2.75 -12.89 5.32
C TRP A 22 -3.63 -13.45 4.20
N VAL A 23 -3.02 -14.10 3.22
CA VAL A 23 -3.70 -14.85 2.17
C VAL A 23 -3.63 -16.34 2.48
N ASP A 24 -4.79 -16.99 2.61
CA ASP A 24 -4.90 -18.40 3.01
C ASP A 24 -5.01 -19.36 1.80
N LYS A 25 -5.24 -18.84 0.58
CA LYS A 25 -5.44 -19.63 -0.64
C LYS A 25 -4.57 -19.15 -1.80
N LEU A 26 -4.04 -20.12 -2.55
CA LEU A 26 -3.38 -19.85 -3.82
C LEU A 26 -4.38 -19.29 -4.84
N HIS A 27 -3.94 -18.32 -5.63
CA HIS A 27 -4.72 -17.64 -6.67
C HIS A 27 -5.94 -16.85 -6.16
N GLU A 28 -5.96 -16.51 -4.88
CA GLU A 28 -6.93 -15.56 -4.34
C GLU A 28 -6.70 -14.16 -4.93
N LYS A 29 -7.79 -13.44 -5.20
CA LYS A 29 -7.71 -12.07 -5.70
C LYS A 29 -7.61 -11.13 -4.51
N VAL A 30 -6.57 -10.30 -4.50
CA VAL A 30 -6.34 -9.29 -3.47
C VAL A 30 -6.54 -7.92 -4.10
N GLY A 31 -7.40 -7.12 -3.48
CA GLY A 31 -7.64 -5.74 -3.85
C GLY A 31 -6.84 -4.80 -2.96
N PHE A 32 -6.23 -3.79 -3.55
CA PHE A 32 -5.53 -2.72 -2.87
C PHE A 32 -6.01 -1.39 -3.42
N TYR A 33 -6.66 -0.62 -2.57
CA TYR A 33 -7.11 0.73 -2.87
C TYR A 33 -6.32 1.71 -2.02
N PHE A 34 -6.02 2.88 -2.56
CA PHE A 34 -5.62 4.01 -1.75
C PHE A 34 -5.98 5.34 -2.39
N ALA A 35 -6.07 6.38 -1.56
CA ALA A 35 -6.19 7.76 -2.00
C ALA A 35 -5.46 8.72 -1.04
N VAL A 36 -4.61 9.59 -1.59
CA VAL A 36 -3.94 10.65 -0.83
C VAL A 36 -4.94 11.79 -0.59
N GLN A 37 -5.31 12.01 0.66
CA GLN A 37 -6.30 13.01 1.04
C GLN A 37 -5.70 14.40 1.21
N SER A 38 -4.49 14.47 1.76
CA SER A 38 -3.81 15.76 1.99
C SER A 38 -2.31 15.59 2.25
N GLY A 39 -1.59 16.70 2.13
CA GLY A 39 -0.15 16.78 2.41
C GLY A 39 0.70 16.93 1.15
N GLY A 40 1.71 17.80 1.24
CA GLY A 40 2.75 17.98 0.23
C GLY A 40 2.20 18.20 -1.19
N ALA A 41 2.73 17.40 -2.13
CA ALA A 41 2.36 17.40 -3.55
C ALA A 41 1.13 16.52 -3.89
N PHE A 42 0.44 15.98 -2.88
CA PHE A 42 -0.70 15.08 -3.03
C PHE A 42 -0.37 13.78 -3.77
N ASP A 43 0.82 13.24 -3.56
CA ASP A 43 1.31 11.98 -4.14
C ASP A 43 1.90 11.06 -3.07
N ILE A 44 2.10 9.77 -3.34
CA ILE A 44 2.79 8.84 -2.44
C ILE A 44 3.46 7.74 -3.28
N ASP A 45 4.63 7.27 -2.84
CA ASP A 45 5.25 6.07 -3.39
C ASP A 45 4.71 4.86 -2.62
N TRP A 46 4.51 3.74 -3.30
CA TRP A 46 3.94 2.55 -2.67
C TRP A 46 4.46 1.26 -3.29
N THR A 47 4.46 0.19 -2.50
CA THR A 47 4.97 -1.11 -2.90
C THR A 47 4.15 -2.22 -2.25
N ILE A 48 3.83 -3.25 -3.03
CA ILE A 48 3.24 -4.50 -2.54
C ILE A 48 4.30 -5.60 -2.66
N THR A 49 4.56 -6.33 -1.58
CA THR A 49 5.45 -7.50 -1.59
C THR A 49 4.72 -8.78 -1.22
N ASP A 50 5.19 -9.89 -1.77
CA ASP A 50 4.71 -11.22 -1.43
C ASP A 50 5.36 -11.77 -0.13
N PRO A 51 4.95 -12.96 0.34
CA PRO A 51 5.51 -13.59 1.54
C PRO A 51 6.99 -13.98 1.44
N HIS A 52 7.61 -13.84 0.27
CA HIS A 52 9.03 -14.08 0.03
C HIS A 52 9.80 -12.77 -0.18
N ASP A 53 9.20 -11.63 0.22
CA ASP A 53 9.75 -10.28 0.05
C ASP A 53 9.98 -9.87 -1.41
N MET A 54 9.31 -10.54 -2.36
CA MET A 54 9.37 -10.18 -3.77
C MET A 54 8.34 -9.10 -4.09
N ILE A 55 8.77 -8.06 -4.81
CA ILE A 55 7.87 -6.99 -5.27
C ILE A 55 6.85 -7.59 -6.25
N VAL A 56 5.58 -7.41 -5.93
CA VAL A 56 4.44 -7.82 -6.77
C VAL A 56 4.07 -6.69 -7.71
N ILE A 57 3.82 -5.50 -7.15
CA ILE A 57 3.53 -4.25 -7.88
C ILE A 57 4.08 -3.09 -7.05
N GLU A 58 4.55 -2.05 -7.71
CA GLU A 58 4.95 -0.79 -7.09
C GLU A 58 4.51 0.39 -7.96
N GLY A 59 4.42 1.56 -7.36
CA GLY A 59 4.10 2.82 -8.03
C GLY A 59 4.82 3.99 -7.36
N GLU A 60 5.19 4.98 -8.16
CA GLU A 60 5.87 6.19 -7.70
C GLU A 60 4.99 7.42 -7.94
N LYS A 61 4.93 8.30 -6.93
CA LYS A 61 4.25 9.59 -6.96
C LYS A 61 2.80 9.52 -7.44
N GLU A 62 2.06 8.53 -6.94
CA GLU A 62 0.65 8.35 -7.29
C GLU A 62 -0.27 9.03 -6.28
N ARG A 63 -1.38 9.57 -6.78
CA ARG A 63 -2.36 10.27 -5.92
C ARG A 63 -3.45 9.35 -5.39
N GLN A 64 -3.77 8.31 -6.14
CA GLN A 64 -4.78 7.32 -5.84
C GLN A 64 -4.54 6.10 -6.73
N GLY A 65 -5.02 4.94 -6.29
CA GLY A 65 -4.93 3.70 -7.05
C GLY A 65 -6.00 2.71 -6.62
N ASP A 66 -6.43 1.86 -7.56
CA ASP A 66 -7.27 0.69 -7.32
C ASP A 66 -6.70 -0.46 -8.12
N TYR A 67 -6.04 -1.38 -7.40
CA TYR A 67 -5.28 -2.47 -7.97
C TYR A 67 -5.85 -3.81 -7.50
N ILE A 68 -6.05 -4.73 -8.44
CA ILE A 68 -6.43 -6.11 -8.14
C ILE A 68 -5.35 -7.01 -8.71
N PHE A 69 -4.71 -7.79 -7.84
CA PHE A 69 -3.72 -8.79 -8.24
C PHE A 69 -4.13 -10.19 -7.77
N THR A 70 -3.49 -11.20 -8.34
CA THR A 70 -3.70 -12.60 -7.97
C THR A 70 -2.54 -13.06 -7.08
N ALA A 71 -2.84 -13.50 -5.87
CA ALA A 71 -1.85 -13.99 -4.93
C ALA A 71 -1.30 -15.35 -5.39
N ASN A 72 -0.01 -15.38 -5.75
CA ASN A 72 0.65 -16.59 -6.24
C ASN A 72 1.33 -17.41 -5.12
N ALA A 73 1.29 -16.92 -3.89
CA ALA A 73 1.80 -17.60 -2.71
C ALA A 73 0.79 -17.48 -1.55
N VAL A 74 0.76 -18.49 -0.69
CA VAL A 74 0.03 -18.44 0.57
C VAL A 74 0.95 -17.83 1.63
N GLY A 75 0.46 -16.86 2.39
CA GLY A 75 1.24 -16.19 3.42
C GLY A 75 0.87 -14.71 3.58
N GLU A 76 1.73 -13.98 4.27
CA GLU A 76 1.54 -12.55 4.55
C GLU A 76 2.06 -11.68 3.40
N TYR A 77 1.19 -10.86 2.83
CA TYR A 77 1.55 -9.82 1.87
C TYR A 77 1.72 -8.49 2.58
N SER A 78 2.70 -7.68 2.16
CA SER A 78 2.92 -6.35 2.70
C SER A 78 2.52 -5.25 1.71
N PHE A 79 1.93 -4.17 2.23
CA PHE A 79 1.48 -3.00 1.49
C PHE A 79 2.12 -1.78 2.14
N CYS A 80 3.15 -1.24 1.53
CA CYS A 80 3.95 -0.17 2.09
C CYS A 80 3.72 1.14 1.35
N PHE A 81 3.56 2.22 2.10
CA PHE A 81 3.65 3.60 1.61
C PHE A 81 5.00 4.18 2.01
N HIS A 82 5.59 4.95 1.11
CA HIS A 82 6.82 5.68 1.33
C HIS A 82 6.61 7.15 1.01
N ASN A 83 6.90 8.01 1.99
CA ASN A 83 6.86 9.45 1.82
C ASN A 83 8.29 9.97 1.71
N ASP A 84 8.72 10.25 0.48
CA ASP A 84 10.05 10.79 0.20
C ASP A 84 10.38 12.00 1.11
N MET A 85 11.62 12.05 1.58
CA MET A 85 12.18 13.15 2.39
C MET A 85 12.09 14.50 1.66
N SER A 86 11.98 14.50 0.33
CA SER A 86 11.75 15.71 -0.46
C SER A 86 10.36 16.34 -0.25
N SER A 87 9.43 15.66 0.45
CA SER A 87 8.12 16.20 0.80
C SER A 87 8.22 17.32 1.85
N PHE A 88 7.41 18.37 1.66
CA PHE A 88 7.32 19.50 2.57
C PHE A 88 6.39 19.25 3.78
N SER A 89 5.63 18.16 3.77
CA SER A 89 4.75 17.78 4.89
C SER A 89 4.54 16.27 4.99
N GLU A 90 4.05 15.84 6.14
CA GLU A 90 3.38 14.55 6.30
C GLU A 90 2.18 14.43 5.34
N LYS A 91 1.81 13.20 5.01
CA LYS A 91 0.75 12.88 4.06
C LYS A 91 -0.31 12.02 4.72
N PHE A 92 -1.57 12.31 4.43
CA PHE A 92 -2.70 11.50 4.89
C PHE A 92 -3.21 10.64 3.74
N VAL A 93 -3.28 9.34 3.96
CA VAL A 93 -3.65 8.33 2.96
C VAL A 93 -4.80 7.51 3.51
N ASP A 94 -5.85 7.37 2.71
CA ASP A 94 -6.91 6.39 2.92
C ASP A 94 -6.54 5.10 2.19
N LEU A 95 -6.77 3.97 2.83
CA LEU A 95 -6.68 2.62 2.26
C LEU A 95 -7.91 1.80 2.64
#